data_AF-A0A7C4N9G6-F1
#
_entry.id   AF-A0A7C4N9G6-F1
#
_cell.length_a   1.000
_cell.length_b   1.000
_cell.length_c   1.000
_cell.angle_alpha   90.00
_cell.angle_beta   90.00
_cell.angle_gamma   90.00
#
_symmetry.space_group_name_H-M   'P 1'
#
loop_
_entity.id
_entity.type
_entity.pdbx_description
1 polymer ?
#
loop_
_entity_poly.entity_id
_entity_poly.type
_entity_poly.pdbx_seq_one_letter_code
_entity_poly.pdbx_strand_id
1 'polypeptide(L)'
;GADVRRITLFIFGGMAHLSAEPRSPGVEWRIAAAGPLTSIGLGVGFLLLSRALAALGVDALAVAVCGYLGAVNLALAVFNLLPGYPLDGGRLLRAWFWQRSGDLRAATRRAAGWGGWRA
;
A
#
# COMPACT_ATOMS: atom_id res chain seq x y z
N GLY A 1 12.09 13.81 -2.65
CA GLY A 1 11.96 12.36 -2.82
C GLY A 1 12.82 11.66 -1.80
N ALA A 2 12.43 10.47 -1.35
CA ALA A 2 13.29 9.59 -0.58
C ALA A 2 13.96 8.63 -1.58
N ASP A 3 15.30 8.59 -1.57
CA ASP A 3 16.07 7.81 -2.54
C ASP A 3 15.97 6.31 -2.24
N VAL A 4 15.60 5.50 -3.24
CA VAL A 4 15.38 4.05 -3.07
C VAL A 4 16.64 3.32 -3.47
N ARG A 5 17.39 2.80 -2.49
CA ARG A 5 18.67 2.13 -2.75
C ARG A 5 18.52 0.66 -3.15
N ARG A 6 17.47 -0.02 -2.70
CA ARG A 6 17.26 -1.46 -2.93
C ARG A 6 15.80 -1.88 -2.67
N ILE A 7 15.28 -2.77 -3.50
CA ILE A 7 14.03 -3.50 -3.27
C ILE A 7 14.41 -4.97 -3.08
N THR A 8 14.10 -5.53 -1.91
CA THR A 8 14.32 -6.95 -1.62
C THR A 8 12.97 -7.66 -1.61
N LEU A 9 12.79 -8.67 -2.47
CA LEU A 9 11.60 -9.50 -2.52
C LEU A 9 11.81 -10.76 -1.66
N PHE A 10 11.01 -10.89 -0.61
CA PHE A 10 10.93 -12.06 0.27
C PHE A 10 9.63 -12.82 0.00
N ILE A 11 9.53 -14.03 0.54
CA ILE A 11 8.33 -14.89 0.48
C ILE A 11 7.10 -14.16 1.07
N PHE A 12 7.31 -13.28 2.05
CA PHE A 12 6.27 -12.48 2.70
C PHE A 12 6.00 -11.12 2.02
N GLY A 13 6.68 -10.79 0.90
CA GLY A 13 6.49 -9.54 0.16
C GLY A 13 7.78 -8.77 -0.13
N GLY A 14 7.66 -7.54 -0.63
CA GLY A 14 8.79 -6.68 -0.97
C GLY A 14 9.09 -5.64 0.12
N MET A 15 10.35 -5.54 0.55
CA MET A 15 10.84 -4.44 1.40
C MET A 15 11.69 -3.46 0.59
N ALA A 16 11.28 -2.19 0.57
CA ALA A 16 12.06 -1.12 -0.03
C ALA A 16 12.94 -0.46 1.05
N HIS A 17 14.26 -0.49 0.85
CA HIS A 17 15.21 0.20 1.71
C HIS A 17 15.29 1.69 1.32
N LEU A 18 14.60 2.52 2.11
CA LEU A 18 14.62 3.97 1.98
C LEU A 18 15.93 4.53 2.57
N SER A 19 16.61 5.38 1.80
CA SER A 19 17.91 5.96 2.17
C SER A 19 17.87 6.99 3.30
N ALA A 20 16.69 7.52 3.61
CA ALA A 20 16.47 8.54 4.64
C ALA A 20 15.03 8.51 5.14
N GLU A 21 14.85 8.89 6.40
CA GLU A 21 13.55 9.05 7.04
C GLU A 21 12.76 10.20 6.37
N PRO A 22 11.42 10.14 6.30
CA PRO A 22 10.63 11.17 5.62
C PRO A 22 10.88 12.55 6.23
N ARG A 23 11.23 13.53 5.39
CA ARG A 23 11.57 14.90 5.83
C ARG A 23 10.36 15.75 6.26
N SER A 24 9.14 15.30 5.97
CA SER A 24 7.90 15.98 6.39
C SER A 24 6.69 15.02 6.38
N PRO A 25 5.62 15.32 7.15
CA PRO A 25 4.40 14.50 7.20
C PRO A 25 3.75 14.32 5.82
N GLY A 26 3.76 15.37 4.99
CA GLY A 26 3.21 15.30 3.64
C GLY A 26 3.99 14.39 2.70
N VAL A 27 5.32 14.31 2.86
CA VAL A 27 6.15 13.37 2.09
C VAL A 27 5.86 11.93 2.52
N GLU A 28 5.73 11.69 3.83
CA GLU A 28 5.37 10.37 4.34
C GLU A 28 4.00 9.92 3.86
N TRP A 29 3.00 10.80 3.92
CA TRP A 29 1.65 10.50 3.46
C TRP A 29 1.61 10.15 1.98
N ARG A 30 2.32 10.89 1.12
CA ARG A 30 2.41 10.61 -0.32
C ARG A 30 3.10 9.28 -0.62
N ILE A 31 4.16 8.96 0.12
CA ILE A 31 4.88 7.68 -0.04
C ILE A 31 3.99 6.52 0.40
N ALA A 32 3.33 6.63 1.55
CA ALA A 32 2.46 5.58 2.07
C ALA A 32 1.18 5.42 1.23
N ALA A 33 0.63 6.50 0.66
CA ALA A 33 -0.54 6.44 -0.21
C ALA A 33 -0.23 5.83 -1.59
N ALA A 34 1.02 5.92 -2.05
CA ALA A 34 1.40 5.42 -3.37
C ALA A 34 1.11 3.91 -3.53
N GLY A 35 1.43 3.09 -2.51
CA GLY A 35 1.18 1.64 -2.54
C GLY A 35 -0.29 1.28 -2.76
N PRO A 36 -1.20 1.71 -1.87
CA PRO A 36 -2.63 1.51 -2.02
C PRO A 36 -3.20 2.08 -3.33
N LEU A 37 -2.80 3.29 -3.72
CA LEU A 37 -3.32 3.91 -4.94
C LEU A 37 -2.91 3.15 -6.21
N THR A 38 -1.65 2.71 -6.29
CA THR A 38 -1.20 1.87 -7.41
C THR A 38 -1.93 0.53 -7.42
N SER A 39 -2.12 -0.10 -6.26
CA SER A 39 -2.85 -1.36 -6.15
C SER A 39 -4.33 -1.21 -6.54
N ILE A 40 -4.99 -0.11 -6.16
CA ILE A 40 -6.37 0.19 -6.60
C ILE A 40 -6.40 0.38 -8.13
N GLY A 41 -5.48 1.18 -8.68
CA GLY A 41 -5.41 1.45 -10.11
C GLY A 41 -5.23 0.17 -10.93
N LEU A 42 -4.29 -0.69 -10.53
CA LEU A 42 -4.08 -2.00 -11.15
C LEU A 42 -5.31 -2.91 -10.98
N GLY A 43 -5.88 -2.94 -9.77
CA GLY A 43 -7.06 -3.74 -9.44
C GLY A 43 -8.25 -3.42 -10.34
N VAL A 44 -8.62 -2.14 -10.41
CA VAL A 44 -9.70 -1.65 -11.26
C VAL A 44 -9.38 -1.88 -12.74
N GLY A 45 -8.15 -1.57 -13.17
CA GLY A 45 -7.73 -1.74 -14.57
C GLY A 45 -7.85 -3.18 -15.05
N PHE A 46 -7.37 -4.15 -14.25
CA PHE A 46 -7.46 -5.57 -14.60
C PHE A 46 -8.88 -6.12 -14.56
N LEU A 47 -9.74 -5.63 -13.65
CA LEU A 47 -11.16 -6.02 -13.64
C LEU A 47 -11.90 -5.50 -14.88
N LEU A 48 -11.67 -4.24 -15.26
CA LEU A 48 -12.25 -3.67 -16.49
C LEU A 48 -11.76 -4.43 -17.72
N LEU A 49 -10.46 -4.75 -17.78
CA LEU A 49 -9.89 -5.55 -18.86
C LEU A 49 -10.52 -6.96 -18.89
N SER A 50 -10.65 -7.63 -17.75
CA SER A 50 -11.30 -8.94 -17.66
C SER A 50 -12.73 -8.90 -18.22
N ARG A 51 -13.51 -7.86 -17.89
CA ARG A 51 -14.87 -7.68 -18.43
C ARG A 51 -14.86 -7.44 -19.95
N ALA A 52 -13.94 -6.63 -20.45
CA ALA A 52 -13.80 -6.36 -21.88
C ALA A 52 -13.41 -7.61 -22.66
N LEU A 53 -12.45 -8.39 -22.16
CA LEU A 53 -12.03 -9.67 -22.77
C LEU A 53 -13.18 -10.68 -22.82
N ALA A 54 -13.97 -10.77 -21.74
CA ALA A 54 -15.14 -11.64 -21.71
C ALA A 54 -16.20 -11.23 -22.75
N ALA A 55 -16.43 -9.91 -22.91
CA ALA A 55 -17.36 -9.38 -23.90
C ALA A 55 -16.90 -9.63 -25.34
N LEU A 56 -15.59 -9.67 -25.58
CA LEU A 56 -14.98 -9.98 -26.88
C LEU A 56 -14.88 -11.49 -27.16
N GLY A 57 -15.34 -12.35 -26.25
CA GLY A 57 -15.29 -13.80 -26.42
C GLY A 57 -13.87 -14.38 -26.38
N VAL A 58 -12.94 -13.69 -25.71
CA VAL A 58 -11.57 -14.17 -25.52
C VAL A 58 -11.56 -15.39 -24.60
N ASP A 59 -10.54 -16.24 -24.75
CA ASP A 59 -10.34 -17.45 -23.95
C ASP A 59 -10.58 -17.25 -22.44
N ALA A 60 -11.28 -18.21 -21.85
CA ALA A 60 -11.72 -18.14 -20.45
C ALA A 60 -10.55 -18.06 -19.45
N LEU A 61 -9.40 -18.66 -19.77
CA LEU A 61 -8.20 -18.58 -18.93
C LEU A 61 -7.69 -17.14 -18.86
N ALA A 62 -7.63 -16.44 -20.00
CA ALA A 62 -7.17 -15.05 -20.03
C ALA A 62 -8.10 -14.12 -19.23
N VAL A 63 -9.42 -14.32 -19.37
CA VAL A 63 -10.44 -13.60 -18.59
C VAL A 63 -10.26 -13.84 -17.09
N ALA A 64 -10.09 -15.11 -16.70
CA ALA A 64 -9.93 -15.50 -15.30
C ALA A 64 -8.63 -14.97 -14.69
N VAL A 65 -7.50 -15.03 -15.41
CA VAL A 65 -6.22 -14.49 -14.95
C VAL A 65 -6.31 -12.98 -14.73
N CYS A 66 -6.90 -12.23 -15.66
CA CYS A 66 -7.11 -10.79 -15.48
C CYS A 66 -8.02 -10.50 -14.28
N GLY A 67 -9.12 -11.24 -14.13
CA GLY A 67 -10.03 -11.08 -13.00
C GLY A 67 -9.34 -11.36 -11.66
N TYR A 68 -8.53 -12.42 -11.59
CA TYR A 68 -7.74 -12.78 -10.41
C TYR A 68 -6.71 -11.71 -10.06
N LEU A 69 -5.94 -11.22 -11.04
CA LEU A 69 -4.98 -10.12 -10.83
C LEU A 69 -5.67 -8.86 -10.31
N GLY A 70 -6.85 -8.54 -10.86
CA GLY A 70 -7.69 -7.44 -10.39
C GLY A 70 -8.09 -7.60 -8.92
N ALA A 71 -8.65 -8.75 -8.57
CA ALA A 71 -9.08 -9.07 -7.21
C ALA A 71 -7.93 -9.04 -6.20
N VAL A 72 -6.77 -9.63 -6.54
CA VAL A 72 -5.59 -9.65 -5.67
C VAL A 72 -5.06 -8.25 -5.41
N ASN A 73 -4.98 -7.39 -6.44
CA ASN A 73 -4.52 -6.01 -6.27
C ASN A 73 -5.48 -5.19 -5.39
N LEU A 74 -6.80 -5.38 -5.52
CA LEU A 74 -7.77 -4.74 -4.62
C LEU A 74 -7.66 -5.27 -3.18
N ALA A 75 -7.46 -6.57 -3.01
CA ALA A 75 -7.23 -7.15 -1.69
C ALA A 75 -5.97 -6.55 -1.05
N LEU A 76 -4.86 -6.46 -1.80
CA LEU A 76 -3.61 -5.82 -1.35
C LEU A 76 -3.83 -4.36 -0.97
N ALA A 77 -4.63 -3.60 -1.73
CA ALA A 77 -4.96 -2.23 -1.38
C ALA A 77 -5.70 -2.14 -0.04
N VAL A 78 -6.71 -2.99 0.17
CA VAL A 78 -7.48 -3.04 1.42
C VAL A 78 -6.56 -3.39 2.59
N PHE A 79 -5.75 -4.46 2.47
CA PHE A 79 -4.79 -4.84 3.51
C PHE A 79 -3.79 -3.72 3.79
N ASN A 80 -3.23 -3.07 2.77
CA ASN A 80 -2.28 -1.99 2.95
C ASN A 80 -2.90 -0.71 3.53
N LEU A 81 -4.22 -0.54 3.50
CA LEU A 81 -4.91 0.58 4.14
C LEU A 81 -5.30 0.31 5.59
N LEU A 82 -5.22 -0.93 6.07
CA LEU A 82 -5.58 -1.24 7.44
C LEU A 82 -4.67 -0.49 8.44
N PRO A 83 -5.26 0.00 9.55
CA PRO A 83 -4.54 0.77 10.55
C PRO A 83 -3.65 -0.15 11.40
N GLY A 84 -2.37 -0.23 11.07
CA GLY A 84 -1.40 -1.00 11.84
C GLY A 84 -0.02 -1.00 11.20
N TYR A 85 1.04 -1.08 12.01
CA TYR A 85 2.40 -1.32 11.51
C TYR A 85 2.55 -2.83 11.26
N PRO A 86 3.20 -3.30 10.17
CA PRO A 86 4.04 -2.58 9.20
C PRO A 86 3.32 -2.08 7.94
N LEU A 87 1.99 -2.06 7.93
CA LEU A 87 1.19 -1.70 6.75
C LEU A 87 1.24 -0.19 6.46
N ASP A 88 1.03 0.18 5.20
CA ASP A 88 1.03 1.58 4.78
C ASP A 88 -0.06 2.41 5.48
N GLY A 89 -1.19 1.81 5.89
CA GLY A 89 -2.25 2.44 6.66
C GLY A 89 -1.78 2.90 8.05
N GLY A 90 -0.89 2.14 8.69
CA GLY A 90 -0.21 2.58 9.91
C GLY A 90 0.70 3.79 9.68
N ARG A 91 1.36 3.86 8.52
CA ARG A 91 2.20 5.00 8.12
C ARG A 91 1.37 6.23 7.75
N LEU A 92 0.21 6.04 7.11
CA LEU A 92 -0.76 7.10 6.82
C LEU A 92 -1.33 7.69 8.12
N LEU A 93 -1.71 6.85 9.09
CA LEU A 93 -2.12 7.29 10.41
C LEU A 93 -1.00 8.03 11.15
N ARG A 94 0.23 7.51 11.10
CA ARG A 94 1.40 8.17 11.70
C ARG A 94 1.63 9.55 11.09
N ALA A 95 1.59 9.67 9.77
CA ALA A 95 1.72 10.96 9.07
C ALA A 95 0.63 11.95 9.48
N TRP A 96 -0.62 11.48 9.62
CA TRP A 96 -1.74 12.31 10.09
C TRP A 96 -1.55 12.79 11.53
N PHE A 97 -1.16 11.89 12.45
CA PHE A 97 -0.85 12.27 13.84
C PHE A 97 0.35 13.22 13.91
N TRP A 98 1.36 13.03 13.08
CA TRP A 98 2.54 13.90 13.03
C TRP A 98 2.18 15.29 12.52
N GLN A 99 1.35 15.39 11.48
CA GLN A 99 0.85 16.67 10.98
C GLN A 99 0.07 17.45 12.04
N ARG A 100 -0.68 16.74 12.90
CA ARG A 100 -1.46 17.37 13.98
C ARG A 100 -0.66 17.74 15.22
N SER A 101 0.42 17.02 15.51
CA SER A 101 1.15 17.16 16.79
C SER A 101 2.53 17.78 16.69
N GLY A 102 3.11 17.87 15.49
CA GLY A 102 4.49 18.37 15.28
C GLY A 102 5.59 17.45 15.80
N ASP A 103 5.27 16.48 16.66
CA ASP A 103 6.22 15.53 17.25
C ASP A 103 6.09 14.13 16.61
N LEU A 104 7.10 13.77 15.81
CA LEU A 104 7.22 12.48 15.14
C LEU A 104 7.27 11.31 16.13
N ARG A 105 7.88 11.49 17.31
CA ARG A 105 8.00 10.43 18.33
C ARG A 105 6.64 10.16 18.98
N ALA A 106 5.87 11.21 19.29
CA ALA A 106 4.52 11.07 19.82
C ALA A 106 3.53 10.49 18.80
N ALA A 107 3.68 10.83 17.52
CA ALA A 107 2.89 10.24 16.44
C ALA A 107 3.19 8.75 16.23
N THR A 108 4.47 8.36 16.27
CA THR A 108 4.89 6.96 16.16
C THR A 108 4.34 6.12 17.32
N ARG A 109 4.41 6.62 18.56
CA ARG A 109 3.84 5.92 19.73
C ARG A 109 2.33 5.70 19.62
N ARG A 110 1.58 6.69 19.13
CA ARG A 110 0.12 6.58 18.94
C ARG A 110 -0.26 5.63 17.82
N ALA A 111 0.44 5.72 16.67
CA ALA A 111 0.22 4.81 15.55
C ALA A 111 0.59 3.36 15.91
N ALA A 112 1.68 3.14 16.65
CA ALA A 112 2.06 1.82 17.15
C ALA A 112 1.06 1.27 18.19
N GLY A 113 0.48 2.13 19.03
CA GLY A 113 -0.51 1.74 20.04
C GLY A 113 -1.85 1.29 19.44
N TRP A 114 -2.24 1.82 18.27
CA TRP A 114 -3.49 1.43 17.60
C TRP A 114 -3.38 0.10 16.86
N GLY A 115 -2.16 -0.31 16.47
CA GLY A 115 -1.88 -1.60 15.85
C GLY A 115 -1.28 -2.63 16.80
N GLY A 116 -1.43 -2.45 18.12
CA GLY A 116 -0.66 -3.15 19.16
C GLY A 116 -0.77 -4.68 19.16
N TRP A 117 -0.03 -5.34 18.27
CA TRP A 117 0.66 -6.59 18.57
C TRP A 117 1.84 -6.21 19.48
N ARG A 118 1.64 -6.39 20.79
CA ARG A 118 2.74 -6.44 21.76
C ARG A 118 3.43 -7.79 21.56
N ALA A 119 4.59 -7.78 20.92
CA ALA A 119 5.57 -8.86 21.06
C ALA A 119 6.56 -8.48 22.17
#